data_AF-A0AAJ2Q112-F1
#
_entry.id   AF-A0AAJ2Q112-F1
#
_cell.length_a   1.000
_cell.length_b   1.000
_cell.length_c   1.000
_cell.angle_alpha   90.00
_cell.angle_beta   90.00
_cell.angle_gamma   90.00
#
_symmetry.space_group_name_H-M   'P 1'
#
loop_
_entity.id
_entity.type
_entity.pdbx_description
1 polymer ?
#
loop_
_entity_poly.entity_id
_entity_poly.type
_entity_poly.pdbx_seq_one_letter_code
_entity_poly.pdbx_strand_id
1 'polypeptide(L)' 'TPTLLQPLVATVPLQVFACELATARGNEVDQPRNLAKSVTVE' A
#
# COMPACT_ATOMS: atom_id res chain seq x y z
N THR A 1 -24.30 -3.99 -10.37
CA THR A 1 -23.39 -2.86 -10.07
C THR A 1 -22.52 -3.06 -8.82
N PRO A 2 -22.98 -3.61 -7.67
CA PRO A 2 -22.10 -3.71 -6.48
C PRO A 2 -20.88 -4.60 -6.68
N THR A 3 -20.99 -5.64 -7.50
CA THR A 3 -19.89 -6.56 -7.82
C THR A 3 -18.74 -5.90 -8.59
N LEU A 4 -19.01 -4.85 -9.37
CA LEU A 4 -17.97 -4.15 -10.15
C LEU A 4 -17.00 -3.37 -9.24
N LEU A 5 -17.47 -2.92 -8.06
CA LEU A 5 -16.65 -2.20 -7.07
C LEU A 5 -16.06 -3.13 -6.01
N GLN A 6 -16.40 -4.43 -6.04
CA GLN A 6 -15.90 -5.40 -5.07
C GLN A 6 -14.37 -5.43 -4.97
N PRO A 7 -13.58 -5.32 -6.07
CA PRO A 7 -12.12 -5.29 -5.96
C PRO A 7 -11.61 -4.08 -5.17
N LEU A 8 -12.26 -2.92 -5.29
CA LEU A 8 -11.86 -1.71 -4.56
C LEU A 8 -11.98 -1.94 -3.05
N VAL A 9 -13.14 -2.40 -2.61
CA VAL A 9 -13.40 -2.66 -1.17
C VAL A 9 -12.52 -3.80 -0.65
N ALA A 10 -12.30 -4.85 -1.45
CA ALA A 10 -11.46 -5.98 -1.08
C ALA A 10 -9.98 -5.61 -0.86
N THR A 11 -9.49 -4.51 -1.43
CA THR A 11 -8.10 -4.06 -1.23
C THR A 11 -7.87 -3.34 0.10
N VAL A 12 -8.91 -2.76 0.72
CA VAL A 12 -8.77 -1.96 1.95
C VAL A 12 -8.19 -2.78 3.10
N PRO A 13 -8.67 -4.01 3.41
CA PRO A 13 -8.07 -4.82 4.47
C PRO A 13 -6.61 -5.19 4.20
N LEU A 14 -6.24 -5.38 2.92
CA LEU A 14 -4.87 -5.69 2.53
C LEU A 14 -3.93 -4.49 2.72
N GLN A 15 -4.41 -3.27 2.43
CA GLN A 15 -3.68 -2.03 2.67
C GLN A 15 -3.42 -1.81 4.17
N VAL A 16 -4.45 -2.02 5.01
CA VAL A 16 -4.31 -1.94 6.48
C VAL A 16 -3.33 -2.99 6.99
N PHE A 17 -3.46 -4.25 6.55
CA PHE A 17 -2.54 -5.32 6.94
C PHE A 17 -1.08 -4.99 6.59
N ALA A 18 -0.83 -4.47 5.38
CA ALA A 18 0.52 -4.10 4.97
C ALA A 18 1.10 -2.97 5.84
N CYS A 19 0.29 -1.96 6.19
CA CYS A 19 0.70 -0.85 7.05
C CYS A 19 1.08 -1.34 8.47
N GLU A 20 0.22 -2.16 9.08
CA GLU A 20 0.45 -2.72 10.41
C GLU A 20 1.68 -3.65 10.42
N LEU A 21 1.83 -4.49 9.40
CA LEU A 21 2.98 -5.39 9.27
C LEU A 21 4.30 -4.62 9.08
N ALA A 22 4.30 -3.57 8.27
CA ALA A 22 5.47 -2.73 8.06
C ALA A 22 5.86 -2.00 9.36
N THR A 23 4.87 -1.47 10.08
CA THR A 23 5.05 -0.82 11.39
C THR A 23 5.61 -1.81 12.41
N ALA A 24 5.04 -3.01 12.52
CA ALA A 24 5.53 -4.05 13.42
C ALA A 24 6.95 -4.51 13.10
N ARG A 25 7.40 -4.37 11.85
CA ARG A 25 8.77 -4.66 11.40
C ARG A 25 9.73 -3.47 11.54
N GLY A 26 9.25 -2.30 12.00
CA GLY A 26 10.06 -1.09 12.11
C GLY A 26 10.48 -0.52 10.75
N ASN A 27 9.71 -0.78 9.69
CA ASN A 27 9.95 -0.19 8.38
C ASN A 27 9.27 1.18 8.27
N GLU A 28 9.93 2.14 7.63
CA GLU A 28 9.33 3.43 7.26
C GLU A 28 8.27 3.24 6.17
N VAL A 29 7.00 3.44 6.52
CA VAL A 29 5.85 3.20 5.63
C VAL A 29 5.76 4.29 4.54
N ASP A 30 6.00 5.55 4.91
CA ASP A 30 5.85 6.69 4.01
C ASP A 30 7.04 6.87 3.06
N GLN A 31 8.22 6.35 3.44
CA GLN A 31 9.44 6.43 2.65
C GLN A 31 10.13 5.05 2.56
N PRO A 32 9.55 4.11 1.77
CA PRO A 32 10.14 2.79 1.61
C PRO A 32 11.52 2.87 0.97
N ARG A 33 12.41 1.99 1.44
CA ARG A 33 13.80 1.91 0.96
C ARG A 33 13.83 1.73 -0.57
N ASN A 34 14.75 2.42 -1.23
CA ASN A 34 15.00 2.36 -2.67
C ASN A 34 13.85 2.86 -3.56
N LEU A 35 12.81 3.47 -2.99
CA LEU A 35 11.67 4.01 -3.74
C LEU A 35 11.60 5.53 -3.62
N ALA A 36 11.09 6.14 -4.68
CA ALA A 36 10.65 7.52 -4.71
C ALA A 36 9.15 7.55 -4.97
N LYS A 37 8.48 8.65 -4.59
CA LYS A 37 7.04 8.83 -4.83
C LYS A 37 6.68 8.81 -6.32
N SER A 38 7.60 9.26 -7.16
CA SER A 38 7.48 9.26 -8.62
C SER A 38 8.88 9.13 -9.23
N VAL A 39 9.02 8.30 -10.26
CA VAL A 39 10.25 8.19 -11.04
C VAL A 39 10.10 9.08 -12.27
N THR A 40 10.99 10.05 -12.43
CA THR A 40 10.95 11.05 -13.51
C THR A 40 12.16 10.98 -14.43
N VAL A 41 12.92 9.88 -14.37
CA VAL A 41 14.07 9.61 -15.25
C VAL A 41 13.69 8.53 -16.25
N GLU A 42 14.23 8.63 -17.47
CA GLU A 42 14.07 7.65 -18.56
C GLU A 42 15.02 6.46 -18.41
#